data_AF-A0A813D1U6-F1
#
_entry.id   AF-A0A813D1U6-F1
#
_cell.length_a   1.000
_cell.length_b   1.000
_cell.length_c   1.000
_cell.angle_alpha   90.00
_cell.angle_beta   90.00
_cell.angle_gamma   90.00
#
_symmetry.space_group_name_H-M   'P 1'
#
loop_
_entity.id
_entity.type
_entity.pdbx_description
1 polymer ?
#
loop_
_entity_poly.entity_id
_entity_poly.type
_entity_poly.pdbx_seq_one_letter_code
_entity_poly.pdbx_strand_id
1 'polypeptide(L)'
;MSADAEGPEPWEEQLLRAGPLTSQQLSLFLDKCGISKDVEQTFCKELRLAPEEIIRCLSSISGLSGSPVRAARAARDARSRRGEELRQMKGHLKRSWAKTIQELAEIEGVNQQEGIETPEIPVQESPVRDPSQSGQQQVRAGADLEDHSMARPAHMASGDEVTALMKARQWEKPEQWTMTVQHWVDIVGACTETPQYKSVMEQKKTVNMHDVCRLFVKPWSEGTGCSLAVLMSREVVCNAQLMVSHCWGEDVSETKESLLQHAVRHELPMTVPIWFCVFSNYQPEDGVGPKLEHQLALEPFASVIRNPSLKAANGGHGMVALHTTTDDLYSRLWCVHEVERAIVEEDVEIKASMSQKYIDLMVGRVEQFLGLGATLNDCFRAAGVQVQTAKARCSSKDDEEKLVKLILQQANGFDGLDKVVEDFRREQLPDIIFETLIRKGLLTLDGASTSARADAAIVFAACQMHGGGQLEHATNPEVRERI
;
A
#
# COMPACT_ATOMS: atom_id res chain seq x y z
N MET A 1 -16.50 1.14 64.83
CA MET A 1 -16.17 0.17 63.76
C MET A 1 -17.19 -0.95 63.83
N SER A 2 -18.11 -1.00 62.89
CA SER A 2 -18.81 -2.23 62.49
C SER A 2 -19.41 -1.98 61.11
N ALA A 3 -19.15 -2.90 60.19
CA ALA A 3 -19.65 -2.91 58.83
C ALA A 3 -20.97 -3.71 58.77
N ASP A 4 -21.92 -3.20 57.99
CA ASP A 4 -23.12 -3.91 57.55
C ASP A 4 -22.84 -4.71 56.26
N ALA A 5 -23.62 -5.77 56.05
CA ALA A 5 -23.52 -6.69 54.92
C ALA A 5 -24.70 -6.54 53.95
N GLU A 6 -24.42 -6.41 52.64
CA GLU A 6 -25.40 -6.23 51.57
C GLU A 6 -25.69 -7.55 50.78
N GLY A 7 -26.91 -7.66 50.24
CA GLY A 7 -27.41 -8.81 49.45
C GLY A 7 -27.02 -8.79 47.95
N PRO A 8 -27.39 -9.84 47.18
CA PRO A 8 -26.78 -10.08 45.87
C PRO A 8 -27.32 -9.17 44.75
N GLU A 9 -26.38 -8.65 43.99
CA GLU A 9 -26.53 -7.60 42.98
C GLU A 9 -27.25 -8.06 41.68
N PRO A 10 -28.00 -7.19 40.97
CA PRO A 10 -28.67 -7.51 39.71
C PRO A 10 -27.72 -7.95 38.58
N TRP A 11 -28.18 -8.92 37.77
CA TRP A 11 -27.34 -9.58 36.76
C TRP A 11 -26.93 -8.66 35.60
N GLU A 12 -27.70 -7.61 35.27
CA GLU A 12 -27.30 -6.61 34.28
C GLU A 12 -26.10 -5.75 34.76
N GLU A 13 -26.05 -5.43 36.05
CA GLU A 13 -24.94 -4.69 36.65
C GLU A 13 -23.69 -5.56 36.83
N GLN A 14 -23.87 -6.86 37.08
CA GLN A 14 -22.75 -7.83 37.07
C GLN A 14 -22.10 -7.94 35.69
N LEU A 15 -22.89 -7.92 34.60
CA LEU A 15 -22.38 -7.94 33.22
C LEU A 15 -21.58 -6.68 32.85
N LEU A 16 -21.94 -5.52 33.40
CA LEU A 16 -21.23 -4.27 33.16
C LEU A 16 -19.97 -4.11 34.01
N ARG A 17 -19.91 -4.74 35.19
CA ARG A 17 -18.70 -4.79 36.04
C ARG A 17 -17.73 -5.90 35.68
N ALA A 18 -18.20 -6.95 35.01
CA ALA A 18 -17.35 -8.01 34.47
C ALA A 18 -16.37 -7.50 33.39
N GLY A 19 -16.49 -6.24 32.99
CA GLY A 19 -15.67 -5.62 31.98
C GLY A 19 -16.27 -5.80 30.59
N PRO A 20 -15.50 -5.51 29.53
CA PRO A 20 -16.00 -5.42 28.16
C PRO A 20 -16.81 -6.66 27.76
N LEU A 21 -18.02 -6.43 27.26
CA LEU A 21 -18.89 -7.49 26.83
C LEU A 21 -18.35 -8.11 25.56
N THR A 22 -18.23 -9.42 25.56
CA THR A 22 -17.93 -10.15 24.34
C THR A 22 -19.12 -10.14 23.40
N SER A 23 -18.89 -10.31 22.09
CA SER A 23 -19.97 -10.44 21.11
C SER A 23 -20.90 -11.61 21.41
N GLN A 24 -20.40 -12.68 22.05
CA GLN A 24 -21.22 -13.82 22.45
C GLN A 24 -22.12 -13.48 23.66
N GLN A 25 -21.64 -12.64 24.60
CA GLN A 25 -22.44 -12.10 25.69
C GLN A 25 -23.45 -11.05 25.19
N LEU A 26 -23.09 -10.24 24.20
CA LEU A 26 -23.99 -9.28 23.56
C LEU A 26 -25.11 -9.98 22.79
N SER A 27 -24.80 -11.00 21.99
CA SER A 27 -25.80 -11.75 21.22
C SER A 27 -26.74 -12.54 22.15
N LEU A 28 -26.24 -13.07 23.27
CA LEU A 28 -27.05 -13.70 24.32
C LEU A 28 -27.95 -12.69 25.08
N PHE A 29 -27.48 -11.45 25.27
CA PHE A 29 -28.27 -10.36 25.85
C PHE A 29 -29.44 -9.95 24.94
N LEU A 30 -29.17 -9.77 23.64
CA LEU A 30 -30.19 -9.36 22.66
C LEU A 30 -31.28 -10.43 22.44
N ASP A 31 -30.91 -11.71 22.48
CA ASP A 31 -31.85 -12.85 22.38
C ASP A 31 -32.83 -12.90 23.56
N LYS A 32 -32.36 -12.63 24.79
CA LYS A 32 -33.21 -12.58 26.00
C LYS A 32 -34.18 -11.39 26.03
N CYS A 33 -33.88 -10.31 25.31
CA CYS A 33 -34.76 -9.15 25.16
C CYS A 33 -35.77 -9.29 24.00
N GLY A 34 -35.76 -10.41 23.27
CA GLY A 34 -36.68 -10.67 22.15
C GLY A 34 -36.38 -9.86 20.87
N ILE A 35 -35.12 -9.44 20.68
CA ILE A 35 -34.69 -8.61 19.53
C ILE A 35 -34.01 -9.49 18.48
N SER A 36 -34.36 -9.33 17.19
CA SER A 36 -33.83 -10.17 16.10
C SER A 36 -32.39 -9.83 15.71
N LYS A 37 -31.66 -10.82 15.16
CA LYS A 37 -30.25 -10.70 14.74
C LYS A 37 -29.99 -9.70 13.62
N ASP A 38 -31.00 -9.34 12.83
CA ASP A 38 -30.83 -8.37 11.74
C ASP A 38 -30.68 -6.94 12.30
N VAL A 39 -31.25 -6.68 13.47
CA VAL A 39 -31.11 -5.41 14.20
C VAL A 39 -29.71 -5.28 14.82
N GLU A 40 -29.16 -6.38 15.35
CA GLU A 40 -27.76 -6.46 15.83
C GLU A 40 -26.77 -6.12 14.72
N GLN A 41 -26.96 -6.68 13.53
CA GLN A 41 -26.11 -6.36 12.37
C GLN A 41 -26.20 -4.90 11.96
N THR A 42 -27.39 -4.29 12.03
CA THR A 42 -27.57 -2.88 11.64
C THR A 42 -26.88 -1.94 12.64
N PHE A 43 -27.01 -2.15 13.95
CA PHE A 43 -26.35 -1.32 14.96
C PHE A 43 -24.83 -1.47 14.96
N CYS A 44 -24.33 -2.70 14.84
CA CYS A 44 -22.90 -2.96 14.85
C CYS A 44 -22.22 -2.58 13.53
N LYS A 45 -22.82 -2.93 12.37
CA LYS A 45 -22.18 -2.67 11.06
C LYS A 45 -22.42 -1.26 10.56
N GLU A 46 -23.65 -0.75 10.65
CA GLU A 46 -23.97 0.54 10.02
C GLU A 46 -23.75 1.72 10.95
N LEU A 47 -23.93 1.53 12.27
CA LEU A 47 -23.83 2.61 13.26
C LEU A 47 -22.55 2.56 14.11
N ARG A 48 -21.81 1.44 14.08
CA ARG A 48 -20.52 1.21 14.77
C ARG A 48 -20.49 1.63 16.23
N LEU A 49 -21.57 1.38 16.95
CA LEU A 49 -21.60 1.53 18.40
C LEU A 49 -20.92 0.33 19.05
N ALA A 50 -20.17 0.56 20.12
CA ALA A 50 -19.64 -0.53 20.94
C ALA A 50 -20.81 -1.30 21.60
N PRO A 51 -20.66 -2.61 21.86
CA PRO A 51 -21.68 -3.43 22.54
C PRO A 51 -22.31 -2.76 23.78
N GLU A 52 -21.49 -2.14 24.61
CA GLU A 52 -21.91 -1.44 25.82
C GLU A 52 -22.64 -0.13 25.49
N GLU A 53 -22.32 0.52 24.37
CA GLU A 53 -23.00 1.72 23.86
C GLU A 53 -24.33 1.39 23.17
N ILE A 54 -24.45 0.21 22.54
CA ILE A 54 -25.71 -0.32 22.00
C ILE A 54 -26.68 -0.60 23.15
N ILE A 55 -26.20 -1.25 24.21
CA ILE A 55 -26.96 -1.49 25.43
C ILE A 55 -27.33 -0.15 26.10
N ARG A 56 -26.38 0.78 26.24
CA ARG A 56 -26.62 2.12 26.81
C ARG A 56 -27.62 2.95 25.97
N CYS A 57 -27.60 2.81 24.63
CA CYS A 57 -28.61 3.40 23.73
C CYS A 57 -29.99 2.78 23.93
N LEU A 58 -30.11 1.45 23.97
CA LEU A 58 -31.40 0.75 24.14
C LEU A 58 -32.00 0.98 25.54
N SER A 59 -31.18 1.05 26.59
CA SER A 59 -31.60 1.39 27.96
C SER A 59 -31.96 2.88 28.13
N SER A 60 -31.44 3.77 27.29
CA SER A 60 -31.82 5.20 27.30
C SER A 60 -33.16 5.48 26.61
N ILE A 61 -33.57 4.62 25.67
CA ILE A 61 -34.87 4.69 24.96
C ILE A 61 -36.02 4.22 25.86
N SER A 62 -35.74 3.35 26.84
CA SER A 62 -36.71 2.96 27.87
C SER A 62 -37.06 4.07 28.87
N GLY A 63 -36.42 5.23 28.80
CA GLY A 63 -36.67 6.37 29.67
C GLY A 63 -36.81 7.67 28.90
N LEU A 64 -37.92 7.87 28.17
CA LEU A 64 -38.61 9.17 27.99
C LEU A 64 -39.78 8.97 27.03
N SER A 65 -40.98 9.09 27.59
CA SER A 65 -42.23 9.19 26.87
C SER A 65 -42.23 10.41 25.92
N GLY A 66 -42.24 10.21 24.60
CA GLY A 66 -42.54 11.33 23.68
C GLY A 66 -42.24 11.21 22.19
N SER A 67 -43.32 10.95 21.42
CA SER A 67 -43.65 11.24 20.00
C SER A 67 -42.56 11.22 18.88
N PRO A 68 -42.79 10.41 17.81
CA PRO A 68 -41.89 10.23 16.63
C PRO A 68 -41.48 11.48 15.85
N VAL A 69 -42.24 12.58 15.95
CA VAL A 69 -42.00 13.80 15.14
C VAL A 69 -40.72 14.54 15.57
N ARG A 70 -40.29 14.40 16.83
CA ARG A 70 -39.05 14.99 17.33
C ARG A 70 -37.80 14.19 16.91
N ALA A 71 -37.92 12.87 16.78
CA ALA A 71 -36.84 11.99 16.33
C ALA A 71 -36.45 12.26 14.87
N ALA A 72 -37.43 12.52 13.99
CA ALA A 72 -37.17 12.87 12.60
C ALA A 72 -36.44 14.22 12.44
N ARG A 73 -36.76 15.19 13.30
CA ARG A 73 -36.09 16.51 13.31
C ARG A 73 -34.66 16.41 13.84
N ALA A 74 -34.43 15.64 14.90
CA ALA A 74 -33.10 15.38 15.44
C ALA A 74 -32.20 14.63 14.45
N ALA A 75 -32.74 13.66 13.69
CA ALA A 75 -31.99 12.93 12.67
C ALA A 75 -31.56 13.82 11.49
N ARG A 76 -32.42 14.77 11.08
CA ARG A 76 -32.08 15.76 10.05
C ARG A 76 -30.99 16.73 10.53
N ASP A 77 -31.09 17.20 11.76
CA ASP A 77 -30.11 18.11 12.36
C ASP A 77 -28.76 17.42 12.64
N ALA A 78 -28.77 16.10 12.89
CA ALA A 78 -27.56 15.29 13.02
C ALA A 78 -26.85 15.06 11.67
N ARG A 79 -27.59 14.80 10.57
CA ARG A 79 -27.01 14.72 9.22
C ARG A 79 -26.36 16.03 8.79
N SER A 80 -27.01 17.16 9.09
CA SER A 80 -26.48 18.49 8.78
C SER A 80 -25.17 18.78 9.53
N ARG A 81 -25.10 18.42 10.83
CA ARG A 81 -23.89 18.57 11.64
C ARG A 81 -22.75 17.67 11.17
N ARG A 82 -23.05 16.41 10.81
CA ARG A 82 -22.06 15.46 10.28
C ARG A 82 -21.43 15.91 8.96
N GLY A 83 -22.21 16.58 8.09
CA GLY A 83 -21.69 17.19 6.86
C GLY A 83 -20.77 18.39 7.13
N GLU A 84 -21.04 19.17 8.17
CA GLU A 84 -20.19 20.29 8.60
C GLU A 84 -18.85 19.80 9.18
N GLU A 85 -18.90 18.77 10.03
CA GLU A 85 -17.71 18.14 10.64
C GLU A 85 -16.81 17.49 9.58
N LEU A 86 -17.38 16.83 8.57
CA LEU A 86 -16.60 16.24 7.48
C LEU A 86 -15.88 17.32 6.66
N ARG A 87 -16.51 18.48 6.45
CA ARG A 87 -15.89 19.63 5.77
C ARG A 87 -14.75 20.23 6.61
N GLN A 88 -14.93 20.34 7.92
CA GLN A 88 -13.89 20.82 8.83
C GLN A 88 -12.70 19.86 8.90
N MET A 89 -12.94 18.55 8.91
CA MET A 89 -11.91 17.51 8.91
C MET A 89 -11.13 17.48 7.59
N LYS A 90 -11.81 17.54 6.43
CA LYS A 90 -11.15 17.69 5.13
C LYS A 90 -10.30 18.98 5.07
N GLY A 91 -10.79 20.06 5.66
CA GLY A 91 -10.03 21.31 5.81
C GLY A 91 -8.80 21.15 6.72
N HIS A 92 -8.90 20.39 7.82
CA HIS A 92 -7.78 20.13 8.73
C HIS A 92 -6.73 19.24 8.08
N LEU A 93 -7.13 18.16 7.39
CA LEU A 93 -6.22 17.30 6.63
C LEU A 93 -5.53 18.07 5.51
N LYS A 94 -6.26 18.92 4.77
CA LYS A 94 -5.66 19.78 3.73
C LYS A 94 -4.63 20.75 4.31
N ARG A 95 -4.87 21.31 5.51
CA ARG A 95 -3.91 22.19 6.21
C ARG A 95 -2.72 21.43 6.78
N SER A 96 -2.94 20.25 7.36
CA SER A 96 -1.87 19.38 7.86
C SER A 96 -0.97 18.93 6.73
N TRP A 97 -1.54 18.55 5.59
CA TRP A 97 -0.79 18.15 4.41
C TRP A 97 -0.05 19.33 3.77
N ALA A 98 -0.66 20.51 3.70
CA ALA A 98 0.02 21.74 3.27
C ALA A 98 1.20 22.10 4.21
N LYS A 99 1.08 21.86 5.52
CA LYS A 99 2.16 22.05 6.49
C LYS A 99 3.31 21.07 6.25
N THR A 100 3.02 19.80 6.00
CA THR A 100 4.04 18.79 5.65
C THR A 100 4.74 19.12 4.33
N ILE A 101 4.00 19.57 3.30
CA ILE A 101 4.60 20.02 2.03
C ILE A 101 5.48 21.26 2.26
N GLN A 102 5.04 22.21 3.09
CA GLN A 102 5.84 23.38 3.44
C GLN A 102 7.11 23.01 4.23
N GLU A 103 7.02 22.08 5.17
CA GLU A 103 8.19 21.58 5.93
C GLU A 103 9.20 20.87 5.00
N LEU A 104 8.72 20.10 4.01
CA LEU A 104 9.57 19.50 2.98
C LEU A 104 10.22 20.55 2.06
N ALA A 105 9.46 21.57 1.64
CA ALA A 105 9.97 22.67 0.83
C ALA A 105 10.99 23.56 1.58
N GLU A 106 10.84 23.74 2.90
CA GLU A 106 11.81 24.45 3.74
C GLU A 106 13.10 23.64 3.90
N ILE A 107 13.03 22.31 3.98
CA ILE A 107 14.21 21.42 3.95
C ILE A 107 14.96 21.54 2.61
N GLU A 108 14.24 21.66 1.49
CA GLU A 108 14.83 21.85 0.17
C GLU A 108 15.36 23.29 -0.06
N GLY A 109 14.70 24.29 0.49
CA GLY A 109 15.06 25.71 0.37
C GLY A 109 16.34 26.10 1.11
N VAL A 110 16.71 25.37 2.17
CA VAL A 110 18.00 25.56 2.88
C VAL A 110 19.21 25.16 2.02
N ASN A 111 19.01 24.35 0.96
CA ASN A 111 20.07 23.93 0.05
C ASN A 111 20.25 24.80 -1.21
N GLN A 112 19.48 25.89 -1.38
CA GLN A 112 19.56 26.73 -2.59
C GLN A 112 20.42 28.01 -2.44
N GLN A 113 21.14 28.19 -1.33
CA GLN A 113 22.04 29.34 -1.11
C GLN A 113 23.54 28.99 -1.20
N GLU A 114 23.96 28.21 -2.20
CA GLU A 114 25.36 28.28 -2.67
C GLU A 114 25.38 28.28 -4.20
N GLY A 115 25.70 29.43 -4.77
CA GLY A 115 25.92 29.60 -6.21
C GLY A 115 27.16 28.83 -6.63
N ILE A 116 26.97 27.64 -7.18
CA ILE A 116 28.03 26.87 -7.84
C ILE A 116 27.90 27.12 -9.35
N GLU A 117 28.88 27.85 -9.89
CA GLU A 117 29.09 27.94 -11.34
C GLU A 117 29.31 26.54 -11.91
N THR A 118 28.49 26.17 -12.90
CA THR A 118 28.59 24.89 -13.60
C THR A 118 29.67 24.98 -14.67
N PRO A 119 30.74 24.17 -14.64
CA PRO A 119 31.64 24.06 -15.78
C PRO A 119 31.00 23.18 -16.86
N GLU A 120 31.15 23.59 -18.12
CA GLU A 120 30.76 22.81 -19.29
C GLU A 120 31.48 21.45 -19.29
N ILE A 121 30.72 20.35 -19.23
CA ILE A 121 31.24 18.99 -19.38
C ILE A 121 31.01 18.56 -20.84
N PRO A 122 32.05 18.18 -21.59
CA PRO A 122 31.91 17.66 -22.93
C PRO A 122 31.29 16.26 -22.90
N VAL A 123 30.32 16.03 -23.78
CA VAL A 123 29.65 14.73 -23.97
C VAL A 123 30.66 13.71 -24.50
N GLN A 124 31.14 12.83 -23.63
CA GLN A 124 31.81 11.58 -24.01
C GLN A 124 30.84 10.41 -23.83
N GLU A 125 30.67 9.62 -24.89
CA GLU A 125 29.94 8.36 -24.88
C GLU A 125 30.57 7.41 -23.84
N SER A 126 29.77 7.04 -22.82
CA SER A 126 30.22 6.13 -21.77
C SER A 126 30.13 4.67 -22.23
N PRO A 127 31.16 3.83 -22.01
CA PRO A 127 31.10 2.41 -22.33
C PRO A 127 30.11 1.70 -21.39
N VAL A 128 29.41 0.71 -21.93
CA VAL A 128 28.53 -0.22 -21.21
C VAL A 128 29.32 -0.83 -20.04
N ARG A 129 28.97 -0.47 -18.80
CA ARG A 129 29.59 -1.03 -17.59
C ARG A 129 29.04 -2.43 -17.34
N ASP A 130 29.96 -3.36 -17.11
CA ASP A 130 29.70 -4.73 -16.63
C ASP A 130 29.15 -4.69 -15.18
N PRO A 131 27.90 -5.13 -14.94
CA PRO A 131 27.30 -5.12 -13.59
C PRO A 131 27.99 -6.07 -12.60
N SER A 132 28.88 -6.96 -13.05
CA SER A 132 29.51 -7.96 -12.19
C SER A 132 30.69 -7.42 -11.36
N GLN A 133 31.13 -6.17 -11.57
CA GLN A 133 32.31 -5.61 -10.88
C GLN A 133 32.05 -4.44 -9.92
N SER A 134 30.82 -3.95 -9.77
CA SER A 134 30.50 -2.83 -8.84
C SER A 134 30.16 -3.25 -7.40
N GLY A 135 30.34 -4.53 -7.04
CA GLY A 135 29.82 -5.09 -5.78
C GLY A 135 30.80 -5.25 -4.61
N GLN A 136 32.09 -4.94 -4.74
CA GLN A 136 33.07 -5.28 -3.69
C GLN A 136 34.07 -4.16 -3.32
N GLN A 137 33.72 -2.90 -3.50
CA GLN A 137 34.38 -1.85 -2.71
C GLN A 137 33.74 -1.85 -1.32
N GLN A 138 34.16 -2.81 -0.49
CA GLN A 138 33.88 -2.84 0.94
C GLN A 138 34.32 -1.50 1.53
N VAL A 139 33.33 -0.66 1.86
CA VAL A 139 33.50 0.41 2.82
C VAL A 139 33.86 -0.27 4.14
N ARG A 140 35.16 -0.46 4.39
CA ARG A 140 35.71 -0.74 5.72
C ARG A 140 35.61 0.55 6.56
N ALA A 141 34.39 1.01 6.80
CA ALA A 141 34.13 2.05 7.79
C ALA A 141 33.93 1.36 9.14
N GLY A 142 34.95 1.50 9.99
CA GLY A 142 34.84 1.59 11.44
C GLY A 142 34.10 0.47 12.18
N ALA A 143 34.87 -0.43 12.79
CA ALA A 143 34.43 -1.40 13.78
C ALA A 143 34.07 -0.79 15.16
N ASP A 144 33.89 0.53 15.24
CA ASP A 144 33.57 1.27 16.47
C ASP A 144 32.20 1.96 16.37
N LEU A 145 31.23 1.32 15.72
CA LEU A 145 29.83 1.68 15.93
C LEU A 145 29.48 1.17 17.32
N GLU A 146 29.54 2.08 18.29
CA GLU A 146 28.99 1.89 19.63
C GLU A 146 27.64 1.16 19.53
N ASP A 147 27.34 0.31 20.53
CA ASP A 147 26.09 -0.45 20.69
C ASP A 147 24.90 0.51 20.90
N HIS A 148 24.64 1.34 19.90
CA HIS A 148 23.40 2.01 19.69
C HIS A 148 22.42 0.89 19.38
N SER A 149 21.85 0.32 20.45
CA SER A 149 20.60 -0.41 20.44
C SER A 149 19.71 0.20 19.36
N MET A 150 19.72 -0.40 18.17
CA MET A 150 19.06 0.18 17.00
C MET A 150 17.60 0.34 17.40
N ALA A 151 17.08 1.55 17.35
CA ALA A 151 15.72 1.83 17.79
C ALA A 151 14.75 1.01 16.93
N ARG A 152 14.29 -0.12 17.49
CA ARG A 152 13.27 -0.99 16.91
C ARG A 152 11.90 -0.40 17.21
N PRO A 153 10.86 -0.66 16.39
CA PRO A 153 9.49 -0.33 16.77
C PRO A 153 9.14 -0.93 18.14
N ALA A 154 8.58 -0.12 19.05
CA ALA A 154 8.39 -0.50 20.45
C ALA A 154 7.50 -1.73 20.68
N HIS A 155 6.67 -2.09 19.71
CA HIS A 155 5.75 -3.24 19.78
C HIS A 155 6.25 -4.48 19.02
N MET A 156 7.42 -4.40 18.38
CA MET A 156 8.04 -5.53 17.70
C MET A 156 8.59 -6.51 18.74
N ALA A 157 8.34 -7.81 18.58
CA ALA A 157 8.86 -8.82 19.49
C ALA A 157 10.40 -8.79 19.57
N SER A 158 10.94 -8.79 20.78
CA SER A 158 12.36 -9.06 21.03
C SER A 158 12.66 -10.56 20.90
N GLY A 159 13.95 -10.93 20.84
CA GLY A 159 14.37 -12.32 20.65
C GLY A 159 13.88 -13.28 21.75
N ASP A 160 13.77 -12.79 22.99
CA ASP A 160 13.24 -13.51 24.15
C ASP A 160 11.70 -13.60 24.17
N GLU A 161 11.00 -12.76 23.40
CA GLU A 161 9.55 -12.84 23.21
C GLU A 161 9.14 -13.77 22.07
N VAL A 162 10.09 -14.31 21.28
CA VAL A 162 9.78 -15.17 20.14
C VAL A 162 9.29 -16.54 20.61
N THR A 163 8.02 -16.84 20.34
CA THR A 163 7.40 -18.11 20.72
C THR A 163 7.60 -19.20 19.67
N ALA A 164 7.35 -20.45 20.05
CA ALA A 164 7.40 -21.59 19.12
C ALA A 164 6.38 -21.45 17.98
N LEU A 165 5.22 -20.85 18.27
CA LEU A 165 4.18 -20.58 17.28
C LEU A 165 4.65 -19.60 16.21
N MET A 166 5.31 -18.51 16.63
CA MET A 166 5.89 -17.53 15.71
C MET A 166 6.92 -18.18 14.78
N LYS A 167 7.83 -19.00 15.35
CA LYS A 167 8.81 -19.75 14.55
C LYS A 167 8.12 -20.67 13.55
N ALA A 168 7.21 -21.53 14.01
CA ALA A 168 6.52 -22.50 13.16
C ALA A 168 5.80 -21.83 11.97
N ARG A 169 5.15 -20.69 12.20
CA ARG A 169 4.49 -19.91 11.14
C ARG A 169 5.43 -19.56 9.99
N GLN A 170 6.69 -19.22 10.26
CA GLN A 170 7.68 -18.88 9.23
C GLN A 170 8.07 -20.07 8.33
N TRP A 171 7.77 -21.32 8.72
CA TRP A 171 8.14 -22.53 7.98
C TRP A 171 7.02 -23.13 7.13
N GLU A 172 5.79 -22.63 7.24
CA GLU A 172 4.63 -23.35 6.68
C GLU A 172 3.87 -22.55 5.63
N LYS A 173 3.27 -21.42 6.01
CA LYS A 173 2.24 -20.74 5.22
C LYS A 173 2.67 -19.32 4.82
N PRO A 174 3.29 -19.13 3.65
CA PRO A 174 3.76 -17.81 3.22
C PRO A 174 2.69 -16.73 3.19
N GLU A 175 1.46 -17.09 2.85
CA GLU A 175 0.30 -16.21 2.90
C GLU A 175 0.03 -15.64 4.31
N GLN A 176 0.60 -16.23 5.36
CA GLN A 176 0.48 -15.80 6.75
C GLN A 176 1.71 -15.04 7.23
N TRP A 177 2.75 -14.82 6.41
CA TRP A 177 3.92 -14.01 6.76
C TRP A 177 3.62 -12.52 6.62
N THR A 178 2.54 -12.09 7.26
CA THR A 178 1.92 -10.78 7.09
C THR A 178 2.23 -9.85 8.25
N MET A 179 2.11 -8.56 7.95
CA MET A 179 2.03 -7.48 8.94
C MET A 179 0.91 -6.54 8.54
N THR A 180 0.49 -5.61 9.39
CA THR A 180 -0.50 -4.61 8.96
C THR A 180 0.16 -3.48 8.18
N VAL A 181 -0.62 -2.67 7.44
CA VAL A 181 -0.12 -1.42 6.84
C VAL A 181 0.52 -0.53 7.92
N GLN A 182 -0.08 -0.46 9.12
CA GLN A 182 0.48 0.29 10.24
C GLN A 182 1.86 -0.23 10.66
N HIS A 183 2.02 -1.55 10.83
CA HIS A 183 3.32 -2.15 11.17
C HIS A 183 4.39 -1.79 10.13
N TRP A 184 4.04 -1.79 8.85
CA TRP A 184 4.95 -1.40 7.78
C TRP A 184 5.40 0.07 7.94
N VAL A 185 4.44 0.97 8.21
CA VAL A 185 4.72 2.40 8.45
C VAL A 185 5.61 2.60 9.68
N ASP A 186 5.36 1.82 10.74
CA ASP A 186 6.12 1.89 11.99
C ASP A 186 7.57 1.40 11.80
N ILE A 187 7.78 0.32 11.05
CA ILE A 187 9.13 -0.15 10.67
C ILE A 187 9.87 0.95 9.92
N VAL A 188 9.26 1.49 8.86
CA VAL A 188 9.93 2.51 8.04
C VAL A 188 10.19 3.77 8.85
N GLY A 189 9.25 4.20 9.69
CA GLY A 189 9.43 5.33 10.60
C GLY A 189 10.57 5.13 11.59
N ALA A 190 10.69 3.93 12.18
CA ALA A 190 11.81 3.60 13.05
C ALA A 190 13.15 3.63 12.30
N CYS A 191 13.20 3.09 11.07
CA CYS A 191 14.40 3.12 10.23
C CYS A 191 14.85 4.57 9.93
N THR A 192 13.92 5.43 9.49
CA THR A 192 14.22 6.80 9.05
C THR A 192 14.78 7.69 10.16
N GLU A 193 14.49 7.37 11.43
CA GLU A 193 15.01 8.13 12.56
C GLU A 193 16.46 7.79 12.93
N THR A 194 16.98 6.66 12.46
CA THR A 194 18.32 6.20 12.81
C THR A 194 19.44 7.02 12.14
N PRO A 195 20.59 7.21 12.81
CA PRO A 195 21.78 7.81 12.19
C PRO A 195 22.25 7.07 10.92
N GLN A 196 22.13 5.75 10.89
CA GLN A 196 22.55 4.90 9.77
C GLN A 196 21.72 5.21 8.51
N TYR A 197 20.39 5.34 8.64
CA TYR A 197 19.53 5.73 7.52
C TYR A 197 19.88 7.12 7.03
N LYS A 198 19.97 8.10 7.94
CA LYS A 198 20.32 9.49 7.64
C LYS A 198 21.67 9.59 6.91
N SER A 199 22.66 8.80 7.32
CA SER A 199 23.98 8.74 6.68
C SER A 199 23.91 8.19 5.24
N VAL A 200 23.17 7.10 4.99
CA VAL A 200 22.99 6.58 3.63
C VAL A 200 22.22 7.59 2.77
N MET A 201 21.18 8.22 3.31
CA MET A 201 20.41 9.25 2.62
C MET A 201 21.30 10.44 2.22
N GLU A 202 22.19 10.90 3.10
CA GLU A 202 23.12 11.99 2.80
C GLU A 202 24.09 11.63 1.66
N GLN A 203 24.59 10.39 1.67
CA GLN A 203 25.58 9.89 0.69
C GLN A 203 24.98 9.57 -0.67
N LYS A 204 23.87 8.82 -0.70
CA LYS A 204 23.26 8.31 -1.93
C LYS A 204 22.11 9.17 -2.45
N LYS A 205 21.59 10.09 -1.63
CA LYS A 205 20.37 10.89 -1.86
C LYS A 205 19.06 10.09 -1.88
N THR A 206 19.13 8.78 -1.73
CA THR A 206 18.01 7.83 -1.68
C THR A 206 18.38 6.67 -0.78
N VAL A 207 17.40 6.07 -0.12
CA VAL A 207 17.60 4.81 0.62
C VAL A 207 16.66 3.78 0.03
N ASN A 208 17.19 2.65 -0.43
CA ASN A 208 16.39 1.61 -1.03
C ASN A 208 16.19 0.40 -0.11
N MET A 209 15.40 -0.58 -0.55
CA MET A 209 15.12 -1.76 0.27
C MET A 209 16.32 -2.68 0.45
N HIS A 210 17.33 -2.64 -0.43
CA HIS A 210 18.61 -3.33 -0.17
C HIS A 210 19.32 -2.72 1.05
N ASP A 211 19.35 -1.39 1.14
CA ASP A 211 19.92 -0.70 2.30
C ASP A 211 19.12 -0.98 3.57
N VAL A 212 17.78 -0.91 3.52
CA VAL A 212 16.91 -1.26 4.66
C VAL A 212 17.10 -2.71 5.09
N CYS A 213 17.18 -3.63 4.13
CA CYS A 213 17.38 -5.05 4.41
C CYS A 213 18.69 -5.28 5.18
N ARG A 214 19.79 -4.69 4.69
CA ARG A 214 21.12 -4.83 5.27
C ARG A 214 21.24 -4.15 6.64
N LEU A 215 20.71 -2.93 6.77
CA LEU A 215 20.90 -2.10 7.97
C LEU A 215 19.93 -2.45 9.10
N PHE A 216 18.72 -2.91 8.79
CA PHE A 216 17.66 -3.07 9.79
C PHE A 216 17.04 -4.46 9.75
N VAL A 217 16.56 -4.93 8.59
CA VAL A 217 15.81 -6.19 8.52
C VAL A 217 16.63 -7.38 9.00
N LYS A 218 17.83 -7.59 8.46
CA LYS A 218 18.70 -8.69 8.89
C LYS A 218 19.09 -8.54 10.37
N PRO A 219 19.67 -7.41 10.83
CA PRO A 219 20.06 -7.30 12.23
C PRO A 219 18.91 -7.38 13.25
N TRP A 220 17.69 -6.98 12.88
CA TRP A 220 16.55 -7.04 13.79
C TRP A 220 15.92 -8.43 13.88
N SER A 221 16.08 -9.26 12.85
CA SER A 221 15.52 -10.60 12.77
C SER A 221 16.53 -11.73 12.97
N GLU A 222 17.82 -11.41 13.02
CA GLU A 222 18.89 -12.37 13.33
C GLU A 222 18.67 -13.05 14.69
N GLY A 223 18.91 -14.36 14.75
CA GLY A 223 18.75 -15.21 15.92
C GLY A 223 17.30 -15.55 16.26
N THR A 224 16.31 -14.94 15.59
CA THR A 224 14.89 -15.13 15.93
C THR A 224 14.25 -16.32 15.22
N GLY A 225 14.72 -16.65 14.01
CA GLY A 225 14.05 -17.59 13.10
C GLY A 225 12.73 -17.09 12.52
N CYS A 226 12.41 -15.79 12.69
CA CYS A 226 11.17 -15.15 12.25
C CYS A 226 11.50 -13.96 11.33
N SER A 227 10.71 -13.75 10.27
CA SER A 227 10.80 -12.51 9.49
C SER A 227 10.33 -11.30 10.30
N LEU A 228 10.65 -10.09 9.84
CA LEU A 228 10.15 -8.87 10.48
C LEU A 228 8.62 -8.84 10.54
N ALA A 229 7.93 -9.33 9.50
CA ALA A 229 6.47 -9.39 9.50
C ALA A 229 5.92 -10.24 10.63
N VAL A 230 6.54 -11.41 10.88
CA VAL A 230 6.17 -12.28 12.00
C VAL A 230 6.52 -11.62 13.34
N LEU A 231 7.66 -10.93 13.46
CA LEU A 231 8.04 -10.23 14.70
C LEU A 231 7.09 -9.08 15.04
N MET A 232 6.59 -8.36 14.04
CA MET A 232 5.62 -7.27 14.22
C MET A 232 4.21 -7.77 14.57
N SER A 233 3.77 -8.83 13.89
CA SER A 233 2.44 -9.41 14.11
C SER A 233 2.39 -10.40 15.29
N ARG A 234 3.54 -10.81 15.81
CA ARG A 234 3.67 -11.74 16.94
C ARG A 234 2.88 -13.03 16.66
N GLU A 235 2.03 -13.44 17.60
CA GLU A 235 1.18 -14.62 17.48
C GLU A 235 -0.10 -14.38 16.67
N VAL A 236 -0.34 -13.16 16.18
CA VAL A 236 -1.50 -12.86 15.34
C VAL A 236 -1.27 -13.46 13.95
N VAL A 237 -2.05 -14.50 13.64
CA VAL A 237 -2.02 -15.18 12.34
C VAL A 237 -3.13 -14.64 11.46
N CYS A 238 -2.78 -14.01 10.35
CA CYS A 238 -3.73 -13.51 9.36
C CYS A 238 -3.21 -13.81 7.96
N ASN A 239 -4.09 -14.28 7.07
CA ASN A 239 -3.76 -14.39 5.65
C ASN A 239 -3.64 -12.99 5.03
N ALA A 240 -2.80 -12.87 4.02
CA ALA A 240 -2.62 -11.63 3.26
C ALA A 240 -3.95 -11.19 2.63
N GLN A 241 -4.34 -9.96 2.89
CA GLN A 241 -5.50 -9.31 2.29
C GLN A 241 -5.08 -8.37 1.15
N LEU A 242 -3.83 -7.93 1.17
CA LEU A 242 -3.19 -7.15 0.11
C LEU A 242 -1.79 -7.72 -0.14
N MET A 243 -1.47 -8.02 -1.38
CA MET A 243 -0.08 -8.24 -1.80
C MET A 243 0.51 -6.94 -2.32
N VAL A 244 1.71 -6.59 -1.86
CA VAL A 244 2.43 -5.40 -2.33
C VAL A 244 3.61 -5.85 -3.18
N SER A 245 3.50 -5.71 -4.50
CA SER A 245 4.61 -5.93 -5.43
C SER A 245 5.44 -4.64 -5.53
N HIS A 246 6.75 -4.78 -5.40
CA HIS A 246 7.70 -3.66 -5.35
C HIS A 246 9.08 -4.13 -5.82
N CYS A 247 9.91 -3.22 -6.32
CA CYS A 247 11.33 -3.50 -6.55
C CYS A 247 12.18 -3.14 -5.32
N TRP A 248 13.29 -3.86 -5.11
CA TRP A 248 14.20 -3.58 -4.01
C TRP A 248 15.07 -2.33 -4.21
N GLY A 249 15.23 -1.88 -5.46
CA GLY A 249 15.96 -0.66 -5.79
C GLY A 249 15.16 0.62 -5.56
N GLU A 250 13.86 0.51 -5.27
CA GLU A 250 12.97 1.64 -5.02
C GLU A 250 13.35 2.43 -3.77
N ASP A 251 13.16 3.75 -3.82
CA ASP A 251 13.33 4.64 -2.69
C ASP A 251 12.24 4.40 -1.64
N VAL A 252 12.67 4.11 -0.42
CA VAL A 252 11.80 3.73 0.69
C VAL A 252 10.78 4.83 1.03
N SER A 253 11.14 6.10 0.86
CA SER A 253 10.24 7.22 1.14
C SER A 253 9.15 7.31 0.08
N GLU A 254 9.52 7.15 -1.20
CA GLU A 254 8.56 7.06 -2.30
C GLU A 254 7.66 5.83 -2.16
N THR A 255 8.20 4.65 -1.84
CA THR A 255 7.41 3.42 -1.61
C THR A 255 6.40 3.64 -0.46
N LYS A 256 6.81 4.31 0.63
CA LYS A 256 5.92 4.66 1.76
C LYS A 256 4.80 5.60 1.32
N GLU A 257 5.14 6.64 0.58
CA GLU A 257 4.17 7.58 0.02
C GLU A 257 3.16 6.84 -0.86
N SER A 258 3.61 6.04 -1.82
CA SER A 258 2.75 5.29 -2.74
C SER A 258 1.81 4.35 -2.00
N LEU A 259 2.31 3.59 -1.00
CA LEU A 259 1.47 2.68 -0.23
C LEU A 259 0.41 3.42 0.59
N LEU A 260 0.77 4.54 1.22
CA LEU A 260 -0.19 5.37 1.98
C LEU A 260 -1.22 6.04 1.09
N GLN A 261 -0.81 6.56 -0.07
CA GLN A 261 -1.73 7.11 -1.07
C GLN A 261 -2.72 6.03 -1.56
N HIS A 262 -2.23 4.80 -1.78
CA HIS A 262 -3.09 3.68 -2.13
C HIS A 262 -4.11 3.38 -1.02
N ALA A 263 -3.64 3.31 0.23
CA ALA A 263 -4.52 3.08 1.38
C ALA A 263 -5.61 4.16 1.50
N VAL A 264 -5.26 5.44 1.31
CA VAL A 264 -6.24 6.54 1.31
C VAL A 264 -7.20 6.44 0.14
N ARG A 265 -6.71 6.23 -1.08
CA ARG A 265 -7.51 6.17 -2.32
C ARG A 265 -8.55 5.05 -2.30
N HIS A 266 -8.19 3.92 -1.71
CA HIS A 266 -9.04 2.73 -1.65
C HIS A 266 -9.66 2.48 -0.27
N GLU A 267 -9.61 3.49 0.61
CA GLU A 267 -10.19 3.45 1.96
C GLU A 267 -9.74 2.23 2.79
N LEU A 268 -8.49 1.80 2.60
CA LEU A 268 -7.93 0.64 3.28
C LEU A 268 -7.70 0.95 4.77
N PRO A 269 -8.23 0.13 5.67
CA PRO A 269 -7.86 0.22 7.08
C PRO A 269 -6.34 0.01 7.27
N MET A 270 -5.73 0.78 8.17
CA MET A 270 -4.31 0.57 8.52
C MET A 270 -4.04 -0.80 9.16
N THR A 271 -5.09 -1.50 9.58
CA THR A 271 -5.06 -2.87 10.12
C THR A 271 -5.06 -3.96 9.05
N VAL A 272 -5.18 -3.63 7.76
CA VAL A 272 -5.17 -4.62 6.67
C VAL A 272 -3.86 -5.41 6.70
N PRO A 273 -3.90 -6.76 6.78
CA PRO A 273 -2.72 -7.61 6.65
C PRO A 273 -2.17 -7.54 5.22
N ILE A 274 -0.95 -7.06 5.10
CA ILE A 274 -0.20 -6.99 3.86
C ILE A 274 0.91 -8.03 3.83
N TRP A 275 1.24 -8.49 2.63
CA TRP A 275 2.45 -9.24 2.35
C TRP A 275 3.42 -8.36 1.56
N PHE A 276 4.64 -8.17 2.08
CA PHE A 276 5.66 -7.28 1.50
C PHE A 276 7.02 -8.00 1.53
N CYS A 277 7.54 -8.38 0.37
CA CYS A 277 8.52 -9.47 0.27
C CYS A 277 9.79 -9.28 1.14
N VAL A 278 10.31 -8.06 1.25
CA VAL A 278 11.51 -7.74 2.05
C VAL A 278 11.30 -8.06 3.52
N PHE A 279 10.10 -7.81 4.05
CA PHE A 279 9.80 -7.97 5.46
C PHE A 279 9.10 -9.29 5.78
N SER A 280 8.43 -9.91 4.81
CA SER A 280 7.71 -11.17 4.96
C SER A 280 8.61 -12.40 4.88
N ASN A 281 9.66 -12.36 4.05
CA ASN A 281 10.62 -13.45 3.98
C ASN A 281 11.68 -13.31 5.07
N TYR A 282 12.20 -14.44 5.56
CA TYR A 282 13.32 -14.47 6.50
C TYR A 282 14.63 -14.16 5.77
N GLN A 283 15.20 -12.98 6.04
CA GLN A 283 16.38 -12.43 5.37
C GLN A 283 17.77 -12.78 5.98
N PRO A 284 17.90 -13.06 7.30
CA PRO A 284 19.23 -13.24 7.91
C PRO A 284 20.07 -14.39 7.34
N GLU A 285 19.47 -15.54 7.03
CA GLU A 285 20.19 -16.76 6.60
C GLU A 285 21.24 -17.25 7.63
N ASP A 286 21.03 -16.97 8.92
CA ASP A 286 21.92 -17.29 10.04
C ASP A 286 21.84 -18.74 10.55
N GLY A 287 21.01 -19.58 9.91
CA GLY A 287 20.77 -20.98 10.29
C GLY A 287 19.73 -21.20 11.39
N VAL A 288 19.13 -20.14 11.95
CA VAL A 288 18.05 -20.26 12.96
C VAL A 288 16.68 -20.35 12.30
N GLY A 289 16.44 -19.57 11.25
CA GLY A 289 15.21 -19.61 10.44
C GLY A 289 15.33 -20.45 9.17
N PRO A 290 14.29 -20.44 8.32
CA PRO A 290 14.32 -21.19 7.06
C PRO A 290 15.35 -20.61 6.10
N LYS A 291 16.15 -21.48 5.51
CA LYS A 291 17.04 -21.13 4.40
C LYS A 291 16.23 -20.61 3.22
N LEU A 292 16.85 -19.78 2.37
CA LEU A 292 16.22 -19.26 1.16
C LEU A 292 15.63 -20.40 0.29
N GLU A 293 16.38 -21.49 0.08
CA GLU A 293 15.92 -22.67 -0.67
C GLU A 293 14.61 -23.25 -0.11
N HIS A 294 14.50 -23.33 1.22
CA HIS A 294 13.29 -23.83 1.88
C HIS A 294 12.12 -22.86 1.67
N GLN A 295 12.35 -21.56 1.85
CA GLN A 295 11.32 -20.55 1.62
C GLN A 295 10.84 -20.59 0.17
N LEU A 296 11.74 -20.67 -0.81
CA LEU A 296 11.39 -20.75 -2.23
C LEU A 296 10.64 -22.03 -2.59
N ALA A 297 10.90 -23.15 -1.89
CA ALA A 297 10.15 -24.39 -2.06
C ALA A 297 8.68 -24.28 -1.63
N LEU A 298 8.35 -23.30 -0.77
CA LEU A 298 6.97 -22.96 -0.40
C LEU A 298 6.28 -22.05 -1.44
N GLU A 299 6.96 -21.67 -2.51
CA GLU A 299 6.48 -20.76 -3.55
C GLU A 299 5.79 -19.50 -2.98
N PRO A 300 6.47 -18.68 -2.15
CA PRO A 300 5.81 -17.74 -1.26
C PRO A 300 4.94 -16.72 -2.00
N PHE A 301 5.42 -16.23 -3.13
CA PHE A 301 4.66 -15.35 -4.02
C PHE A 301 3.41 -16.03 -4.58
N ALA A 302 3.54 -17.24 -5.12
CA ALA A 302 2.41 -17.97 -5.69
C ALA A 302 1.38 -18.37 -4.61
N SER A 303 1.84 -18.73 -3.40
CA SER A 303 0.97 -19.04 -2.26
C SER A 303 0.11 -17.84 -1.86
N VAL A 304 0.72 -16.64 -1.82
CA VAL A 304 0.02 -15.39 -1.52
C VAL A 304 -0.98 -15.05 -2.62
N ILE A 305 -0.57 -15.07 -3.89
CA ILE A 305 -1.45 -14.73 -5.04
C ILE A 305 -2.67 -15.67 -5.12
N ARG A 306 -2.46 -16.97 -4.91
CA ARG A 306 -3.53 -17.99 -4.87
C ARG A 306 -4.48 -17.83 -3.68
N ASN A 307 -4.11 -17.06 -2.67
CA ASN A 307 -4.87 -17.01 -1.44
C ASN A 307 -6.26 -16.38 -1.66
N PRO A 308 -7.36 -17.08 -1.32
CA PRO A 308 -8.70 -16.53 -1.47
C PRO A 308 -8.94 -15.22 -0.69
N SER A 309 -8.17 -14.94 0.38
CA SER A 309 -8.32 -13.69 1.13
C SER A 309 -7.94 -12.45 0.34
N LEU A 310 -7.15 -12.54 -0.74
CA LEU A 310 -6.90 -11.39 -1.63
C LEU A 310 -8.15 -10.99 -2.44
N LYS A 311 -9.11 -11.90 -2.62
CA LYS A 311 -10.30 -11.74 -3.47
C LYS A 311 -11.61 -11.65 -2.69
N ALA A 312 -11.55 -11.71 -1.35
CA ALA A 312 -12.76 -11.71 -0.53
C ALA A 312 -13.54 -10.39 -0.67
N ALA A 313 -14.85 -10.45 -0.90
CA ALA A 313 -15.69 -9.28 -1.16
C ALA A 313 -15.69 -8.19 -0.06
N ASN A 314 -15.22 -8.50 1.15
CA ASN A 314 -15.20 -7.60 2.30
C ASN A 314 -13.84 -7.61 3.03
N GLY A 315 -12.74 -7.61 2.28
CA GLY A 315 -11.39 -7.60 2.87
C GLY A 315 -10.30 -8.18 1.97
N GLY A 316 -10.63 -8.59 0.75
CA GLY A 316 -9.65 -8.79 -0.31
C GLY A 316 -9.41 -7.49 -1.04
N HIS A 317 -8.16 -7.06 -1.06
CA HIS A 317 -7.71 -5.82 -1.66
C HIS A 317 -6.79 -6.06 -2.87
N GLY A 318 -6.68 -7.33 -3.30
CA GLY A 318 -5.92 -7.72 -4.48
C GLY A 318 -4.42 -7.52 -4.32
N MET A 319 -3.81 -7.04 -5.39
CA MET A 319 -2.39 -6.69 -5.46
C MET A 319 -2.23 -5.20 -5.77
N VAL A 320 -1.26 -4.55 -5.14
CA VAL A 320 -0.79 -3.23 -5.54
C VAL A 320 0.64 -3.30 -6.05
N ALA A 321 0.88 -2.79 -7.25
CA ALA A 321 2.19 -2.56 -7.84
C ALA A 321 2.64 -1.14 -7.50
N LEU A 322 3.73 -1.01 -6.73
CA LEU A 322 4.30 0.29 -6.38
C LEU A 322 5.27 0.77 -7.46
N HIS A 323 5.25 2.07 -7.75
CA HIS A 323 6.15 2.70 -8.72
C HIS A 323 6.82 3.93 -8.11
N THR A 324 8.14 3.99 -8.22
CA THR A 324 8.99 5.07 -7.70
C THR A 324 9.96 5.54 -8.79
N THR A 325 10.61 6.68 -8.58
CA THR A 325 11.55 7.24 -9.58
C THR A 325 12.90 6.55 -9.69
N THR A 326 13.25 5.70 -8.73
CA THR A 326 14.61 5.17 -8.58
C THR A 326 14.81 3.81 -9.22
N ASP A 327 13.76 3.02 -9.37
CA ASP A 327 13.82 1.73 -10.06
C ASP A 327 12.48 1.37 -10.70
N ASP A 328 12.55 0.64 -11.81
CA ASP A 328 11.37 0.14 -12.50
C ASP A 328 11.04 -1.26 -12.00
N LEU A 329 9.84 -1.44 -11.43
CA LEU A 329 9.28 -2.72 -11.02
C LEU A 329 9.47 -3.82 -12.08
N TYR A 330 9.25 -3.50 -13.36
CA TYR A 330 9.30 -4.46 -14.46
C TYR A 330 10.71 -4.70 -15.01
N SER A 331 11.73 -4.09 -14.41
CA SER A 331 13.13 -4.51 -14.61
C SER A 331 13.47 -5.78 -13.83
N ARG A 332 12.58 -6.23 -12.93
CA ARG A 332 12.74 -7.44 -12.11
C ARG A 332 11.85 -8.56 -12.63
N LEU A 333 12.47 -9.66 -13.06
CA LEU A 333 11.73 -10.75 -13.69
C LEU A 333 10.70 -11.40 -12.75
N TRP A 334 11.00 -11.46 -11.44
CA TRP A 334 10.06 -11.88 -10.41
C TRP A 334 8.79 -11.02 -10.37
N CYS A 335 8.92 -9.69 -10.38
CA CYS A 335 7.78 -8.78 -10.30
C CYS A 335 6.91 -8.83 -11.56
N VAL A 336 7.54 -9.01 -12.73
CA VAL A 336 6.81 -9.23 -13.99
C VAL A 336 5.99 -10.53 -13.92
N HIS A 337 6.60 -11.61 -13.42
CA HIS A 337 5.93 -12.90 -13.23
C HIS A 337 4.79 -12.81 -12.21
N GLU A 338 4.95 -12.05 -11.12
CA GLU A 338 3.89 -11.81 -10.13
C GLU A 338 2.64 -11.18 -10.74
N VAL A 339 2.83 -10.12 -11.54
CA VAL A 339 1.72 -9.39 -12.19
C VAL A 339 1.00 -10.27 -13.20
N GLU A 340 1.73 -11.02 -14.02
CA GLU A 340 1.11 -11.91 -15.01
C GLU A 340 0.33 -13.03 -14.35
N ARG A 341 0.88 -13.71 -13.34
CA ARG A 341 0.14 -14.75 -12.62
C ARG A 341 -1.12 -14.20 -11.95
N ALA A 342 -1.02 -13.04 -11.31
CA ALA A 342 -2.15 -12.43 -10.64
C ALA A 342 -3.28 -12.06 -11.63
N ILE A 343 -2.96 -11.54 -12.81
CA ILE A 343 -3.97 -11.22 -13.85
C ILE A 343 -4.50 -12.48 -14.55
N VAL A 344 -3.60 -13.33 -15.03
CA VAL A 344 -3.93 -14.38 -16.00
C VAL A 344 -4.35 -15.69 -15.32
N GLU A 345 -3.66 -16.08 -14.25
CA GLU A 345 -3.90 -17.37 -13.60
C GLU A 345 -4.95 -17.29 -12.49
N GLU A 346 -4.95 -16.20 -11.72
CA GLU A 346 -5.65 -16.17 -10.43
C GLU A 346 -6.80 -15.16 -10.32
N ASP A 347 -7.04 -14.35 -11.36
CA ASP A 347 -8.09 -13.31 -11.38
C ASP A 347 -8.02 -12.40 -10.13
N VAL A 348 -6.81 -12.01 -9.77
CA VAL A 348 -6.55 -11.08 -8.67
C VAL A 348 -6.54 -9.67 -9.23
N GLU A 349 -7.38 -8.79 -8.68
CA GLU A 349 -7.38 -7.38 -9.05
C GLU A 349 -6.00 -6.77 -8.78
N ILE A 350 -5.39 -6.16 -9.80
CA ILE A 350 -4.13 -5.43 -9.66
C ILE A 350 -4.38 -3.94 -9.86
N LYS A 351 -3.82 -3.14 -8.96
CA LYS A 351 -3.81 -1.68 -9.02
C LYS A 351 -2.39 -1.16 -9.03
N ALA A 352 -2.14 -0.02 -9.65
CA ALA A 352 -0.89 0.69 -9.47
C ALA A 352 -1.02 1.73 -8.36
N SER A 353 0.08 1.97 -7.65
CA SER A 353 0.25 3.18 -6.86
C SER A 353 1.60 3.80 -7.15
N MET A 354 1.62 5.10 -7.36
CA MET A 354 2.80 5.83 -7.81
C MET A 354 3.13 6.90 -6.78
N SER A 355 4.41 7.15 -6.52
CA SER A 355 4.82 8.31 -5.73
C SER A 355 4.46 9.60 -6.48
N GLN A 356 4.29 10.71 -5.76
CA GLN A 356 3.99 11.98 -6.43
C GLN A 356 5.13 12.38 -7.37
N LYS A 357 6.38 12.15 -6.93
CA LYS A 357 7.57 12.40 -7.72
C LYS A 357 7.61 11.58 -9.03
N TYR A 358 7.14 10.33 -9.00
CA TYR A 358 7.03 9.50 -10.20
C TYR A 358 5.96 10.03 -11.16
N ILE A 359 4.81 10.45 -10.63
CA ILE A 359 3.75 11.09 -11.42
C ILE A 359 4.27 12.36 -12.08
N ASP A 360 4.92 13.25 -11.32
CA ASP A 360 5.44 14.52 -11.83
C ASP A 360 6.49 14.30 -12.93
N LEU A 361 7.40 13.34 -12.75
CA LEU A 361 8.38 12.96 -13.77
C LEU A 361 7.69 12.44 -15.04
N MET A 362 6.68 11.61 -14.90
CA MET A 362 5.93 11.05 -16.03
C MET A 362 5.19 12.15 -16.81
N VAL A 363 4.46 13.02 -16.10
CA VAL A 363 3.73 14.15 -16.68
C VAL A 363 4.69 15.10 -17.40
N GLY A 364 5.77 15.52 -16.74
CA GLY A 364 6.76 16.43 -17.33
C GLY A 364 7.39 15.86 -18.61
N ARG A 365 7.66 14.56 -18.65
CA ARG A 365 8.17 13.89 -19.87
C ARG A 365 7.14 13.88 -21.00
N VAL A 366 5.87 13.59 -20.70
CA VAL A 366 4.80 13.63 -21.71
C VAL A 366 4.63 15.06 -22.25
N GLU A 367 4.57 16.06 -21.38
CA GLU A 367 4.44 17.46 -21.77
C GLU A 367 5.61 17.92 -22.65
N GLN A 368 6.84 17.53 -22.30
CA GLN A 368 8.02 17.82 -23.11
C GLN A 368 7.90 17.24 -24.52
N PHE A 369 7.49 15.97 -24.65
CA PHE A 369 7.32 15.31 -25.95
C PHE A 369 6.20 15.97 -26.77
N LEU A 370 5.09 16.32 -26.13
CA LEU A 370 4.00 17.06 -26.76
C LEU A 370 4.46 18.44 -27.27
N GLY A 371 5.29 19.14 -26.51
CA GLY A 371 5.89 20.42 -26.91
C GLY A 371 6.75 20.31 -28.17
N LEU A 372 7.29 19.12 -28.45
CA LEU A 372 8.09 18.82 -29.64
C LEU A 372 7.27 18.23 -30.80
N GLY A 373 5.94 18.17 -30.67
CA GLY A 373 5.05 17.62 -31.71
C GLY A 373 5.13 16.10 -31.84
N ALA A 374 5.45 15.39 -30.75
CA ALA A 374 5.55 13.94 -30.74
C ALA A 374 4.18 13.26 -30.95
N THR A 375 4.20 12.00 -31.42
CA THR A 375 2.98 11.21 -31.63
C THR A 375 2.41 10.66 -30.33
N LEU A 376 1.19 10.11 -30.37
CA LEU A 376 0.59 9.41 -29.22
C LEU A 376 1.48 8.27 -28.70
N ASN A 377 2.06 7.46 -29.61
CA ASN A 377 2.93 6.36 -29.23
C ASN A 377 4.24 6.85 -28.58
N ASP A 378 4.79 7.96 -29.06
CA ASP A 378 5.96 8.57 -28.43
C ASP A 378 5.63 9.08 -27.03
N CYS A 379 4.43 9.63 -26.82
CA CYS A 379 3.96 10.06 -25.50
C CYS A 379 3.76 8.88 -24.55
N PHE A 380 3.19 7.75 -25.01
CA PHE A 380 3.10 6.54 -24.19
C PHE A 380 4.48 5.96 -23.85
N ARG A 381 5.44 6.00 -24.77
CA ARG A 381 6.83 5.64 -24.46
C ARG A 381 7.45 6.61 -23.45
N ALA A 382 7.20 7.91 -23.58
CA ALA A 382 7.69 8.93 -22.66
C ALA A 382 7.10 8.77 -21.24
N ALA A 383 5.83 8.34 -21.16
CA ALA A 383 5.15 7.97 -19.92
C ALA A 383 5.60 6.61 -19.34
N GLY A 384 6.52 5.91 -20.01
CA GLY A 384 6.98 4.59 -19.57
C GLY A 384 5.96 3.46 -19.76
N VAL A 385 4.91 3.63 -20.57
CA VAL A 385 3.92 2.56 -20.81
C VAL A 385 4.58 1.36 -21.47
N GLN A 386 5.45 1.59 -22.47
CA GLN A 386 6.14 0.54 -23.21
C GLN A 386 7.20 -0.15 -22.34
N VAL A 387 7.22 -1.48 -22.35
CA VAL A 387 8.19 -2.29 -21.59
C VAL A 387 8.90 -3.31 -22.48
N GLN A 388 10.01 -3.85 -21.98
CA GLN A 388 10.75 -4.96 -22.60
C GLN A 388 11.15 -5.94 -21.51
N THR A 389 10.21 -6.78 -21.09
CA THR A 389 10.34 -7.73 -19.97
C THR A 389 11.43 -8.77 -20.21
N ALA A 390 11.82 -9.04 -21.45
CA ALA A 390 13.01 -9.84 -21.77
C ALA A 390 14.34 -9.23 -21.25
N LYS A 391 14.36 -7.93 -20.95
CA LYS A 391 15.49 -7.25 -20.31
C LYS A 391 15.44 -7.31 -18.78
N ALA A 392 14.35 -7.78 -18.21
CA ALA A 392 14.25 -7.94 -16.77
C ALA A 392 15.23 -9.00 -16.25
N ARG A 393 15.67 -8.85 -15.00
CA ARG A 393 16.70 -9.72 -14.39
C ARG A 393 16.28 -10.23 -13.03
N CYS A 394 16.90 -11.34 -12.63
CA CYS A 394 16.94 -11.78 -11.23
C CYS A 394 18.32 -11.54 -10.64
N SER A 395 18.40 -11.44 -9.31
CA SER A 395 19.69 -11.44 -8.60
C SER A 395 20.35 -12.82 -8.59
N SER A 396 19.56 -13.89 -8.73
CA SER A 396 20.01 -15.27 -8.82
C SER A 396 19.91 -15.76 -10.27
N LYS A 397 21.00 -16.34 -10.78
CA LYS A 397 21.04 -16.91 -12.13
C LYS A 397 20.08 -18.10 -12.27
N ASP A 398 20.00 -18.94 -11.24
CA ASP A 398 19.14 -20.14 -11.26
C ASP A 398 17.66 -19.73 -11.28
N ASP A 399 17.30 -18.68 -10.55
CA ASP A 399 15.95 -18.11 -10.60
C ASP A 399 15.64 -17.51 -11.97
N GLU A 400 16.60 -16.79 -12.57
CA GLU A 400 16.45 -16.23 -13.92
C GLU A 400 16.22 -17.33 -14.95
N GLU A 401 17.05 -18.37 -14.96
CA GLU A 401 16.92 -19.51 -15.87
C GLU A 401 15.56 -20.21 -15.70
N LYS A 402 15.11 -20.39 -14.45
CA LYS A 402 13.79 -20.98 -14.14
C LYS A 402 12.65 -20.12 -14.66
N LEU A 403 12.64 -18.82 -14.39
CA LEU A 403 11.56 -17.92 -14.81
C LEU A 403 11.55 -17.73 -16.32
N VAL A 404 12.71 -17.55 -16.95
CA VAL A 404 12.82 -17.48 -18.42
C VAL A 404 12.23 -18.74 -19.05
N LYS A 405 12.54 -19.94 -18.51
CA LYS A 405 11.97 -21.19 -19.00
C LYS A 405 10.45 -21.23 -18.85
N LEU A 406 9.90 -20.78 -17.72
CA LEU A 406 8.45 -20.71 -17.49
C LEU A 406 7.78 -19.76 -18.49
N ILE A 407 8.34 -18.56 -18.69
CA ILE A 407 7.81 -17.56 -19.63
C ILE A 407 7.86 -18.09 -21.06
N LEU A 408 8.97 -18.70 -21.48
CA LEU A 408 9.11 -19.27 -22.84
C LEU A 408 8.14 -20.45 -23.10
N GLN A 409 7.58 -21.07 -22.06
CA GLN A 409 6.57 -22.11 -22.19
C GLN A 409 5.14 -21.56 -22.35
N GLN A 410 4.93 -20.26 -22.08
CA GLN A 410 3.65 -19.59 -22.32
C GLN A 410 3.43 -19.34 -23.81
N ALA A 411 2.16 -19.30 -24.25
CA ALA A 411 1.81 -19.24 -25.67
C ALA A 411 2.42 -18.05 -26.43
N ASN A 412 2.65 -16.91 -25.75
CA ASN A 412 3.17 -15.68 -26.33
C ASN A 412 4.53 -15.24 -25.77
N GLY A 413 5.14 -16.04 -24.89
CA GLY A 413 6.42 -15.71 -24.25
C GLY A 413 6.50 -14.27 -23.70
N PHE A 414 7.65 -13.64 -23.90
CA PHE A 414 7.89 -12.25 -23.48
C PHE A 414 7.02 -11.22 -24.22
N ASP A 415 6.61 -11.46 -25.46
CA ASP A 415 5.77 -10.51 -26.20
C ASP A 415 4.36 -10.42 -25.58
N GLY A 416 3.82 -11.55 -25.13
CA GLY A 416 2.57 -11.59 -24.38
C GLY A 416 2.68 -10.88 -23.04
N LEU A 417 3.81 -11.07 -22.37
CA LEU A 417 4.11 -10.46 -21.08
C LEU A 417 4.26 -8.94 -21.17
N ASP A 418 4.97 -8.46 -22.19
CA ASP A 418 5.08 -7.05 -22.54
C ASP A 418 3.69 -6.46 -22.75
N LYS A 419 2.84 -7.12 -23.55
CA LYS A 419 1.48 -6.67 -23.79
C LYS A 419 0.65 -6.55 -22.49
N VAL A 420 0.70 -7.55 -21.62
CA VAL A 420 -0.04 -7.53 -20.34
C VAL A 420 0.40 -6.34 -19.47
N VAL A 421 1.71 -6.12 -19.36
CA VAL A 421 2.27 -5.02 -18.57
C VAL A 421 2.00 -3.65 -19.21
N GLU A 422 2.07 -3.53 -20.54
CA GLU A 422 1.74 -2.30 -21.27
C GLU A 422 0.26 -1.93 -21.11
N ASP A 423 -0.64 -2.91 -21.24
CA ASP A 423 -2.08 -2.70 -21.04
C ASP A 423 -2.36 -2.28 -19.59
N PHE A 424 -1.72 -2.93 -18.61
CA PHE A 424 -1.79 -2.54 -17.20
C PHE A 424 -1.28 -1.11 -16.97
N ARG A 425 -0.07 -0.77 -17.43
CA ARG A 425 0.51 0.58 -17.28
C ARG A 425 -0.37 1.64 -17.91
N ARG A 426 -0.94 1.34 -19.08
CA ARG A 426 -1.87 2.24 -19.76
C ARG A 426 -3.11 2.48 -18.92
N GLU A 427 -3.76 1.42 -18.44
CA GLU A 427 -4.98 1.53 -17.62
C GLU A 427 -4.75 2.33 -16.33
N GLN A 428 -3.52 2.28 -15.81
CA GLN A 428 -3.12 2.93 -14.56
C GLN A 428 -2.40 4.28 -14.75
N LEU A 429 -2.37 4.85 -15.96
CA LEU A 429 -1.78 6.18 -16.18
C LEU A 429 -2.50 7.25 -15.34
N PRO A 430 -1.77 8.26 -14.83
CA PRO A 430 -2.37 9.42 -14.18
C PRO A 430 -3.42 10.11 -15.07
N ASP A 431 -4.58 10.42 -14.50
CA ASP A 431 -5.71 11.06 -15.20
C ASP A 431 -5.30 12.35 -15.93
N ILE A 432 -4.38 13.13 -15.36
CA ILE A 432 -3.86 14.36 -15.98
C ILE A 432 -3.17 14.09 -17.33
N ILE A 433 -2.54 12.93 -17.53
CA ILE A 433 -1.94 12.54 -18.82
C ILE A 433 -3.05 12.29 -19.85
N PHE A 434 -4.10 11.56 -19.48
CA PHE A 434 -5.26 11.35 -20.36
C PHE A 434 -5.93 12.66 -20.75
N GLU A 435 -6.21 13.52 -19.77
CA GLU A 435 -6.77 14.86 -20.01
C GLU A 435 -5.92 15.64 -21.01
N THR A 436 -4.59 15.63 -20.81
CA THR A 436 -3.63 16.35 -21.64
C THR A 436 -3.62 15.83 -23.07
N LEU A 437 -3.56 14.51 -23.27
CA LEU A 437 -3.56 13.87 -24.58
C LEU A 437 -4.87 14.12 -25.34
N ILE A 438 -6.01 14.11 -24.64
CA ILE A 438 -7.33 14.42 -25.19
C ILE A 438 -7.41 15.88 -25.61
N ARG A 439 -7.00 16.83 -24.75
CA ARG A 439 -6.97 18.27 -25.09
C ARG A 439 -6.08 18.58 -26.30
N LYS A 440 -5.04 17.78 -26.53
CA LYS A 440 -4.16 17.89 -27.71
C LYS A 440 -4.72 17.18 -28.95
N GLY A 441 -5.86 16.52 -28.85
CA GLY A 441 -6.48 15.79 -29.96
C GLY A 441 -5.71 14.53 -30.38
N LEU A 442 -4.80 14.03 -29.53
CA LEU A 442 -4.01 12.83 -29.80
C LEU A 442 -4.70 11.55 -29.33
N LEU A 443 -5.65 11.67 -28.39
CA LEU A 443 -6.39 10.56 -27.82
C LEU A 443 -7.88 10.88 -27.80
N THR A 444 -8.71 9.89 -28.10
CA THR A 444 -10.17 9.98 -27.93
C THR A 444 -10.57 9.46 -26.56
N LEU A 445 -11.78 9.78 -26.10
CA LEU A 445 -12.29 9.26 -24.83
C LEU A 445 -12.29 7.72 -24.78
N ASP A 446 -12.61 7.05 -25.90
CA ASP A 446 -12.59 5.59 -26.00
C ASP A 446 -11.20 4.96 -25.83
N GLY A 447 -10.14 5.73 -26.11
CA GLY A 447 -8.75 5.31 -25.93
C GLY A 447 -8.21 5.52 -24.52
N ALA A 448 -8.98 6.17 -23.64
CA ALA A 448 -8.60 6.41 -22.25
C ALA A 448 -8.92 5.22 -21.33
N SER A 449 -8.31 5.19 -20.14
CA SER A 449 -8.58 4.15 -19.15
C SER A 449 -10.03 4.17 -18.68
N THR A 450 -10.47 3.10 -18.01
CA THR A 450 -11.82 3.02 -17.45
C THR A 450 -12.05 4.08 -16.38
N SER A 451 -11.06 4.35 -15.52
CA SER A 451 -11.14 5.44 -14.53
C SER A 451 -11.23 6.81 -15.21
N ALA A 452 -10.38 7.06 -16.20
CA ALA A 452 -10.33 8.32 -16.92
C ALA A 452 -11.65 8.62 -17.67
N ARG A 453 -12.31 7.60 -18.21
CA ARG A 453 -13.63 7.73 -18.86
C ARG A 453 -14.76 8.08 -17.89
N ALA A 454 -14.57 7.82 -16.59
CA ALA A 454 -15.52 8.20 -15.54
C ALA A 454 -15.23 9.59 -14.93
N ASP A 455 -14.06 10.17 -15.20
CA ASP A 455 -13.68 11.49 -14.68
C ASP A 455 -14.35 12.63 -15.47
N ALA A 456 -15.04 13.51 -14.74
CA ALA A 456 -15.82 14.59 -15.35
C ALA A 456 -14.95 15.62 -16.08
N ALA A 457 -13.73 15.90 -15.62
CA ALA A 457 -12.84 16.86 -16.27
C ALA A 457 -12.31 16.30 -17.60
N ILE A 458 -11.99 15.01 -17.64
CA ILE A 458 -11.54 14.32 -18.86
C ILE A 458 -12.66 14.24 -19.89
N VAL A 459 -13.87 13.84 -19.49
CA VAL A 459 -15.02 13.77 -20.40
C VAL A 459 -15.34 15.16 -20.96
N PHE A 460 -15.29 16.20 -20.12
CA PHE A 460 -15.49 17.57 -20.56
C PHE A 460 -14.42 18.01 -21.58
N ALA A 461 -13.15 17.70 -21.32
CA ALA A 461 -12.07 17.97 -22.27
C ALA A 461 -12.30 17.28 -23.63
N ALA A 462 -12.78 16.04 -23.65
CA ALA A 462 -13.12 15.33 -24.87
C ALA A 462 -14.28 16.00 -25.64
N CYS A 463 -15.31 16.46 -24.93
CA CYS A 463 -16.47 17.13 -25.54
C CYS A 463 -16.08 18.46 -26.22
N GLN A 464 -15.16 19.23 -25.62
CA GLN A 464 -14.68 20.49 -26.19
C GLN A 464 -13.94 20.29 -27.52
N MET A 465 -13.21 19.18 -27.68
CA MET A 465 -12.42 18.90 -28.88
C MET A 465 -13.25 18.41 -30.06
N HIS A 466 -14.39 17.75 -29.81
CA HIS A 466 -15.16 17.05 -30.85
C HIS A 466 -16.57 17.61 -31.10
N GLY A 467 -16.88 18.82 -30.62
CA GLY A 467 -18.13 19.52 -30.97
C GLY A 467 -19.40 18.83 -30.47
N GLY A 468 -19.37 18.17 -29.30
CA GLY A 468 -20.52 17.54 -28.66
C GLY A 468 -20.88 16.11 -29.14
N GLY A 469 -20.30 15.63 -30.25
CA GLY A 469 -20.62 14.30 -30.81
C GLY A 469 -20.14 13.10 -29.99
N GLN A 470 -19.24 13.27 -29.02
CA GLN A 470 -18.68 12.18 -28.21
C GLN A 470 -19.43 11.92 -26.88
N LEU A 471 -20.51 12.65 -26.59
CA LEU A 471 -21.28 12.45 -25.35
C LEU A 471 -21.87 11.04 -25.21
N GLU A 472 -22.13 10.34 -26.32
CA GLU A 472 -22.65 8.97 -26.31
C GLU A 472 -21.66 7.95 -25.71
N HIS A 473 -20.37 8.30 -25.62
CA HIS A 473 -19.30 7.44 -25.11
C HIS A 473 -19.04 7.60 -23.60
N ALA A 474 -19.57 8.65 -22.96
CA ALA A 474 -19.43 8.81 -21.51
C ALA A 474 -20.16 7.68 -20.78
N THR A 475 -19.46 6.82 -20.03
CA THR A 475 -20.08 5.63 -19.42
C THR A 475 -20.88 5.97 -18.15
N ASN A 476 -20.64 7.13 -17.53
CA ASN A 476 -21.29 7.57 -16.31
C ASN A 476 -22.52 8.46 -16.62
N PRO A 477 -23.76 8.04 -16.27
CA PRO A 477 -24.98 8.83 -16.46
C PRO A 477 -24.95 10.20 -15.76
N GLU A 478 -24.35 10.29 -14.56
CA GLU A 478 -24.25 11.56 -13.82
C GLU A 478 -23.33 12.56 -14.53
N VAL A 479 -22.28 12.06 -15.18
CA VAL A 479 -21.39 12.91 -15.99
C VAL A 479 -22.13 13.40 -17.24
N ARG A 480 -22.94 12.56 -17.89
CA ARG A 480 -23.79 12.98 -19.01
C ARG A 480 -24.81 14.04 -18.62
N GLU A 481 -25.39 13.95 -17.42
CA GLU A 481 -26.38 14.93 -16.93
C GLU A 481 -25.73 16.28 -16.56
N ARG A 482 -24.46 16.27 -16.13
CA ARG A 482 -23.73 17.48 -15.73
C ARG A 482 -23.19 18.30 -16.92
N ILE A 483 -22.91 17.66 -18.05
CA ILE A 483 -22.43 18.30 -19.30
C ILE A 483 -23.63 18.88 -20.04
#